data_AF-A0A8B7E7W6-F1
#
_entry.id   AF-A0A8B7E7W6-F1
#
_cell.length_a   1.000
_cell.length_b   1.000
_cell.length_c   1.000
_cell.angle_alpha   90.00
_cell.angle_beta   90.00
_cell.angle_gamma   90.00
#
_symmetry.space_group_name_H-M   'P 1'
#
loop_
_entity.id
_entity.type
_entity.pdbx_description
1 polymer ?
#
loop_
_entity_poly.entity_id
_entity_poly.type
_entity_poly.pdbx_seq_one_letter_code
_entity_poly.pdbx_strand_id
1 'polypeptide(L)'
;MKILSRWLKTKNIICASNAQQRSLAKKWSCDDLIIEKAPFMVEKKESKGSFEIKELPCAYINNLHGHIINVLDRLESNNLLLNKKIKGNEIHIKIGGDHGGGSFKMCYQVVNVEKPNAKTNTTVCNIFEASDCKTNLKFSLSRFKSEIDLLQNTIWREKQIRVFLFGDYKFLCAIYGITGATGRHPCLFCNITRQGISTPIKDNIEMRSLETLDSHLEKYKNHGSNPKFANLCDNVIDQRLFNVPLDQIGIPALHISLGTYLKFFNMLEDSCHTIDVKIAGRMAVNNQTLEDCEEFNKYIEKQRQIKQLQISIQDLENKTRIITEALETHILSNPENEEYIKLVFEPRIIHFEEKKKEKISELEIMKETDHVKMSFGPLVNKLDEVLNLLGVQRQAYHGKSFVGNHVNKMLK
;
A
#
# COMPACT_ATOMS: atom_id res chain seq x y z
N MET A 1 10.32 -17.74 -28.71
CA MET A 1 10.79 -17.12 -29.98
C MET A 1 11.10 -18.10 -31.12
N LYS A 2 11.86 -19.19 -30.92
CA LYS A 2 12.23 -20.12 -32.02
C LYS A 2 11.04 -20.81 -32.71
N ILE A 3 9.98 -21.16 -31.96
CA ILE A 3 8.77 -21.81 -32.50
C ILE A 3 7.98 -20.86 -33.39
N LEU A 4 7.77 -19.61 -32.93
CA LEU A 4 7.09 -18.56 -33.70
C LEU A 4 7.84 -18.21 -35.00
N SER A 5 9.18 -18.09 -34.92
CA SER A 5 10.01 -17.84 -36.11
C SER A 5 9.93 -18.97 -37.15
N ARG A 6 9.85 -20.24 -36.71
CA ARG A 6 9.64 -21.38 -37.60
C ARG A 6 8.25 -21.35 -38.24
N TRP A 7 7.21 -21.03 -37.48
CA TRP A 7 5.84 -20.91 -37.98
C TRP A 7 5.68 -19.74 -38.97
N LEU A 8 6.36 -18.61 -38.76
CA LEU A 8 6.34 -17.49 -39.70
C LEU A 8 7.05 -17.83 -41.02
N LYS A 9 8.13 -18.60 -40.96
CA LYS A 9 8.80 -19.13 -42.17
C LYS A 9 7.90 -20.06 -42.98
N THR A 10 7.07 -20.89 -42.35
CA THR A 10 6.10 -21.73 -43.09
C THR A 10 4.98 -20.91 -43.75
N LYS A 11 4.86 -19.63 -43.41
CA LYS A 11 3.94 -18.65 -44.03
C LYS A 11 4.64 -17.67 -44.98
N ASN A 12 5.89 -17.95 -45.41
CA ASN A 12 6.71 -17.05 -46.24
C ASN A 12 6.94 -15.65 -45.64
N ILE A 13 6.79 -15.50 -44.31
CA ILE A 13 7.11 -14.26 -43.62
C ILE A 13 8.57 -14.35 -43.17
N ILE A 14 9.45 -13.65 -43.88
CA ILE A 14 10.88 -13.59 -43.58
C ILE A 14 11.09 -12.58 -42.45
N CYS A 15 11.23 -13.06 -41.22
CA CYS A 15 11.72 -12.22 -40.13
C CYS A 15 13.19 -11.90 -40.39
N ALA A 16 13.55 -10.61 -40.43
CA ALA A 16 14.94 -10.17 -40.46
C ALA A 16 15.74 -10.85 -39.34
N SER A 17 16.99 -11.21 -39.61
CA SER A 17 17.83 -11.85 -38.60
C SER A 17 17.93 -10.96 -37.35
N ASN A 18 18.05 -11.55 -36.15
CA ASN A 18 18.26 -10.77 -34.92
C ASN A 18 19.44 -9.79 -35.06
N ALA A 19 20.46 -10.12 -35.85
CA ALA A 19 21.58 -9.25 -36.17
C ALA A 19 21.17 -8.06 -37.05
N GLN A 20 20.36 -8.28 -38.09
CA GLN A 20 19.80 -7.19 -38.90
C GLN A 20 18.81 -6.34 -38.12
N GLN A 21 17.96 -6.92 -37.28
CA GLN A 21 17.06 -6.17 -36.39
C GLN A 21 17.85 -5.33 -35.38
N ARG A 22 18.94 -5.87 -34.82
CA ARG A 22 19.86 -5.10 -33.94
C ARG A 22 20.61 -4.02 -34.72
N SER A 23 21.03 -4.27 -35.95
CA SER A 23 21.69 -3.28 -36.80
C SER A 23 20.75 -2.17 -37.23
N LEU A 24 19.50 -2.50 -37.62
CA LEU A 24 18.43 -1.55 -37.88
C LEU A 24 18.04 -0.78 -36.62
N ALA A 25 17.91 -1.45 -35.47
CA ALA A 25 17.66 -0.78 -34.18
C ALA A 25 18.80 0.17 -33.82
N LYS A 26 20.07 -0.20 -34.08
CA LYS A 26 21.24 0.66 -33.87
C LYS A 26 21.31 1.84 -34.86
N LYS A 27 20.81 1.64 -36.09
CA LYS A 27 20.63 2.70 -37.10
C LYS A 27 19.44 3.62 -36.83
N TRP A 28 18.37 3.08 -36.24
CA TRP A 28 17.13 3.80 -35.92
C TRP A 28 17.18 4.50 -34.58
N SER A 29 18.00 3.99 -33.65
CA SER A 29 18.11 4.58 -32.33
C SER A 29 18.80 5.93 -32.42
N CYS A 30 19.89 6.11 -33.18
CA CYS A 30 20.75 7.30 -33.02
C CYS A 30 21.15 7.55 -31.54
N ASP A 31 20.94 6.56 -30.67
CA ASP A 31 21.02 6.67 -29.23
C ASP A 31 22.26 5.94 -28.75
N ASP A 32 23.05 6.64 -27.96
CA ASP A 32 24.10 6.08 -27.12
C ASP A 32 23.48 5.23 -26.00
N LEU A 33 22.80 4.14 -26.36
CA LEU A 33 22.34 3.13 -25.42
C LEU A 33 23.58 2.40 -24.89
N ILE A 34 23.84 2.57 -23.60
CA ILE A 34 24.90 1.87 -22.89
C ILE A 34 24.30 0.68 -22.16
N ILE A 35 24.98 -0.46 -22.23
CA ILE A 35 24.66 -1.67 -21.48
C ILE A 35 25.90 -2.03 -20.69
N GLU A 36 25.77 -2.06 -19.37
CA GLU A 36 26.88 -2.34 -18.45
C GLU A 36 26.44 -3.28 -17.33
N LYS A 37 27.42 -3.84 -16.62
CA LYS A 37 27.19 -4.41 -15.29
C LYS A 37 27.51 -3.32 -14.28
N ALA A 38 26.58 -3.07 -13.37
CA ALA A 38 26.75 -2.02 -12.37
C ALA A 38 26.49 -2.56 -10.95
N PRO A 39 27.17 -2.03 -9.92
CA PRO A 39 27.02 -2.47 -8.54
C PRO A 39 25.68 -2.01 -7.97
N PHE A 40 24.81 -2.96 -7.64
CA PHE A 40 23.52 -2.70 -7.00
C PHE A 40 23.40 -3.42 -5.66
N MET A 41 22.71 -2.78 -4.73
CA MET A 41 22.32 -3.36 -3.45
C MET A 41 21.14 -4.32 -3.63
N VAL A 42 21.30 -5.55 -3.17
CA VAL A 42 20.32 -6.63 -3.24
C VAL A 42 20.09 -7.19 -1.84
N GLU A 43 18.84 -7.47 -1.48
CA GLU A 43 18.52 -8.14 -0.20
C GLU A 43 18.95 -9.61 -0.25
N LYS A 44 19.67 -10.08 0.78
CA LYS A 44 20.09 -11.48 0.87
C LYS A 44 18.87 -12.37 1.12
N LYS A 45 18.77 -13.47 0.38
CA LYS A 45 17.65 -14.43 0.53
C LYS A 45 17.56 -15.07 1.91
N GLU A 46 18.71 -15.23 2.57
CA GLU A 46 18.85 -15.98 3.83
C GLU A 46 18.54 -15.15 5.08
N SER A 47 18.54 -13.82 4.97
CA SER A 47 18.40 -12.92 6.11
C SER A 47 17.71 -11.62 5.72
N LYS A 48 16.42 -11.54 6.08
CA LYS A 48 15.57 -10.37 5.85
C LYS A 48 16.20 -9.12 6.49
N GLY A 49 16.31 -8.04 5.72
CA GLY A 49 16.94 -6.79 6.16
C GLY A 49 18.47 -6.75 6.07
N SER A 50 19.12 -7.80 5.57
CA SER A 50 20.54 -7.78 5.25
C SER A 50 20.76 -7.64 3.74
N PHE A 51 21.80 -6.91 3.35
CA PHE A 51 22.06 -6.56 1.96
C PHE A 51 23.46 -6.97 1.51
N GLU A 52 23.62 -7.18 0.21
CA GLU A 52 24.90 -7.39 -0.46
C GLU A 52 24.97 -6.53 -1.72
N ILE A 53 26.18 -6.23 -2.17
CA ILE A 53 26.41 -5.56 -3.45
C ILE A 53 26.67 -6.62 -4.51
N LYS A 54 25.91 -6.58 -5.61
CA LYS A 54 26.05 -7.46 -6.76
C LYS A 54 26.17 -6.67 -8.04
N GLU A 55 27.05 -7.11 -8.94
CA GLU A 55 27.08 -6.60 -10.31
C GLU A 55 25.89 -7.15 -11.10
N LEU A 56 24.95 -6.27 -11.44
CA LEU A 56 23.74 -6.63 -12.17
C LEU A 56 23.61 -5.84 -13.47
N PRO A 57 22.89 -6.38 -14.48
CA PRO A 57 22.68 -5.67 -15.74
C PRO A 57 22.00 -4.31 -15.54
N CYS A 58 22.55 -3.30 -16.19
CA CYS A 58 22.02 -1.94 -16.28
C CYS A 58 22.04 -1.51 -17.75
N ALA A 59 20.95 -0.94 -18.25
CA ALA A 59 20.90 -0.37 -19.59
C ALA A 59 20.26 1.02 -19.55
N TYR A 60 20.87 1.98 -20.23
CA TYR A 60 20.45 3.38 -20.16
C TYR A 60 20.86 4.19 -21.38
N ILE A 61 20.13 5.27 -21.64
CA ILE A 61 20.45 6.25 -22.69
C ILE A 61 21.49 7.23 -22.14
N ASN A 62 22.66 7.35 -22.78
CA ASN A 62 23.74 8.22 -22.31
C ASN A 62 23.43 9.72 -22.49
N ASN A 63 22.85 10.10 -23.63
CA ASN A 63 22.46 11.47 -23.96
C ASN A 63 20.93 11.58 -24.03
N LEU A 64 20.31 11.70 -22.85
CA LEU A 64 18.86 11.76 -22.73
C LEU A 64 18.30 13.05 -23.35
N HIS A 65 19.02 14.17 -23.21
CA HIS A 65 18.63 15.45 -23.80
C HIS A 65 18.51 15.35 -25.31
N GLY A 66 19.60 14.98 -26.00
CA GLY A 66 19.64 14.87 -27.45
C GLY A 66 18.64 13.84 -27.98
N HIS A 67 18.45 12.73 -27.26
CA HIS A 67 17.42 11.74 -27.59
C HIS A 67 16.01 12.35 -27.60
N ILE A 68 15.65 13.10 -26.55
CA ILE A 68 14.33 13.74 -26.45
C ILE A 68 14.16 14.80 -27.54
N ILE A 69 15.17 15.61 -27.84
CA ILE A 69 15.12 16.58 -28.95
C ILE A 69 14.84 15.87 -30.29
N ASN A 70 15.54 14.78 -30.58
CA ASN A 70 15.31 13.97 -31.78
C ASN A 70 13.89 13.36 -31.82
N VAL A 71 13.32 13.00 -30.68
CA VAL A 71 11.91 12.55 -30.59
C VAL A 71 10.96 13.70 -30.91
N LEU A 72 11.19 14.90 -30.38
CA LEU A 72 10.36 16.06 -30.66
C LEU A 72 10.39 16.43 -32.15
N ASP A 73 11.57 16.46 -32.78
CA ASP A 73 11.69 16.72 -34.23
C ASP A 73 10.97 15.67 -35.08
N ARG A 74 10.99 14.40 -34.67
CA ARG A 74 10.21 13.34 -35.33
C ARG A 74 8.71 13.52 -35.16
N LEU A 75 8.24 13.83 -33.96
CA LEU A 75 6.81 14.06 -33.73
C LEU A 75 6.30 15.28 -34.50
N GLU A 76 7.09 16.35 -34.57
CA GLU A 76 6.78 17.55 -35.36
C GLU A 76 6.72 17.25 -36.86
N SER A 77 7.75 16.59 -37.40
CA SER A 77 7.80 16.26 -38.84
C SER A 77 6.68 15.31 -39.29
N ASN A 78 6.08 14.56 -38.37
CA ASN A 78 4.93 13.70 -38.62
C ASN A 78 3.58 14.33 -38.21
N ASN A 79 3.55 15.60 -37.82
CA ASN A 79 2.34 16.31 -37.33
C ASN A 79 1.65 15.61 -36.14
N LEU A 80 2.42 14.98 -35.27
CA LEU A 80 1.93 14.27 -34.08
C LEU A 80 2.02 15.10 -32.79
N LEU A 81 2.72 16.23 -32.80
CA LEU A 81 2.73 17.18 -31.69
C LEU A 81 1.43 18.00 -31.65
N LEU A 82 0.72 17.91 -30.54
CA LEU A 82 -0.56 18.58 -30.30
C LEU A 82 -0.45 19.57 -29.15
N ASN A 83 -0.88 20.81 -29.37
CA ASN A 83 -0.94 21.86 -28.35
C ASN A 83 -2.33 22.01 -27.69
N LYS A 84 -3.30 21.16 -28.02
CA LYS A 84 -4.73 21.40 -27.70
C LYS A 84 -5.08 21.50 -26.20
N LYS A 85 -4.20 21.06 -25.28
CA LYS A 85 -4.49 21.00 -23.84
C LYS A 85 -3.48 21.71 -22.93
N ILE A 86 -2.38 22.22 -23.49
CA ILE A 86 -1.33 22.90 -22.74
C ILE A 86 -1.42 24.38 -23.08
N LYS A 87 -1.68 25.21 -22.07
CA LYS A 87 -1.69 26.67 -22.23
C LYS A 87 -0.26 27.17 -22.34
N GLY A 88 -0.01 28.10 -23.26
CA GLY A 88 1.29 28.74 -23.46
C GLY A 88 2.17 28.04 -24.50
N ASN A 89 3.38 28.58 -24.70
CA ASN A 89 4.35 28.09 -25.66
C ASN A 89 5.28 27.05 -25.01
N GLU A 90 4.71 25.96 -24.49
CA GLU A 90 5.44 24.95 -23.72
C GLU A 90 5.33 23.54 -24.32
N ILE A 91 6.44 22.79 -24.22
CA ILE A 91 6.49 21.33 -24.42
C ILE A 91 6.66 20.67 -23.06
N HIS A 92 5.71 19.84 -22.68
CA HIS A 92 5.73 19.13 -21.40
C HIS A 92 6.31 17.73 -21.60
N ILE A 93 7.33 17.41 -20.82
CA ILE A 93 7.97 16.09 -20.78
C ILE A 93 7.77 15.51 -19.39
N LYS A 94 7.20 14.31 -19.32
CA LYS A 94 7.09 13.58 -18.05
C LYS A 94 8.24 12.60 -17.92
N ILE A 95 8.87 12.53 -16.76
CA ILE A 95 9.95 11.59 -16.44
C ILE A 95 9.62 10.89 -15.12
N GLY A 96 9.72 9.57 -15.07
CA GLY A 96 9.27 8.81 -13.91
C GLY A 96 9.85 7.43 -13.79
N GLY A 97 9.65 6.82 -12.62
CA GLY A 97 10.17 5.50 -12.28
C GLY A 97 9.07 4.56 -11.83
N ASP A 98 9.22 3.29 -12.17
CA ASP A 98 8.38 2.19 -11.70
C ASP A 98 9.23 0.97 -11.36
N HIS A 99 8.90 0.31 -10.24
CA HIS A 99 9.52 -0.94 -9.84
C HIS A 99 8.48 -2.05 -9.85
N GLY A 100 8.76 -3.11 -10.62
CA GLY A 100 7.87 -4.26 -10.73
C GLY A 100 8.59 -5.45 -11.32
N GLY A 101 8.23 -6.65 -10.86
CA GLY A 101 8.82 -7.89 -11.37
C GLY A 101 10.34 -7.98 -11.19
N GLY A 102 10.87 -7.44 -10.08
CA GLY A 102 12.29 -7.53 -9.72
C GLY A 102 13.23 -6.54 -10.44
N SER A 103 12.69 -5.63 -11.25
CA SER A 103 13.49 -4.62 -11.96
C SER A 103 12.85 -3.24 -11.86
N PHE A 104 13.70 -2.22 -11.77
CA PHE A 104 13.31 -0.82 -11.87
C PHE A 104 13.42 -0.34 -13.32
N LYS A 105 12.47 0.48 -13.76
CA LYS A 105 12.50 1.17 -15.05
C LYS A 105 12.27 2.66 -14.84
N MET A 106 13.16 3.49 -15.38
CA MET A 106 12.91 4.89 -15.62
C MET A 106 12.38 5.07 -17.03
N CYS A 107 11.34 5.88 -17.17
CA CYS A 107 10.73 6.18 -18.45
C CYS A 107 10.42 7.66 -18.59
N TYR A 108 10.26 8.10 -19.83
CA TYR A 108 9.74 9.42 -20.14
C TYR A 108 8.60 9.34 -21.16
N GLN A 109 7.78 10.39 -21.19
CA GLN A 109 6.64 10.55 -22.10
C GLN A 109 6.57 12.01 -22.57
N VAL A 110 6.34 12.22 -23.87
CA VAL A 110 5.97 13.54 -24.40
C VAL A 110 4.48 13.75 -24.15
N VAL A 111 4.11 14.85 -23.48
CA VAL A 111 2.72 15.09 -23.09
C VAL A 111 1.91 15.73 -24.22
N ASN A 112 2.56 16.53 -25.08
CA ASN A 112 1.98 17.22 -26.23
C ASN A 112 1.64 16.26 -27.38
N VAL A 113 0.94 15.16 -27.11
CA VAL A 113 0.45 14.18 -28.09
C VAL A 113 -0.96 13.75 -27.71
N GLU A 114 -1.67 13.04 -28.58
CA GLU A 114 -3.09 12.71 -28.34
C GLU A 114 -3.32 11.84 -27.10
N LYS A 115 -2.48 10.80 -26.92
CA LYS A 115 -2.58 9.80 -25.85
C LYS A 115 -1.24 9.67 -25.13
N PRO A 116 -0.84 10.64 -24.29
CA PRO A 116 0.51 10.67 -23.72
C PRO A 116 0.81 9.48 -22.80
N ASN A 117 -0.19 8.96 -22.10
CA ASN A 117 -0.05 7.81 -21.21
C ASN A 117 -0.18 6.45 -21.95
N ALA A 118 -0.24 6.43 -23.29
CA ALA A 118 -0.28 5.19 -24.04
C ALA A 118 1.07 4.47 -23.96
N LYS A 119 1.04 3.13 -23.96
CA LYS A 119 2.26 2.30 -23.93
C LYS A 119 3.22 2.63 -25.07
N THR A 120 2.69 2.94 -26.25
CA THR A 120 3.46 3.32 -27.45
C THR A 120 4.17 4.66 -27.32
N ASN A 121 3.74 5.53 -26.40
CA ASN A 121 4.32 6.85 -26.15
C ASN A 121 5.17 6.88 -24.87
N THR A 122 5.42 5.72 -24.27
CA THR A 122 6.25 5.57 -23.07
C THR A 122 7.59 4.97 -23.46
N THR A 123 8.65 5.75 -23.32
CA THR A 123 10.02 5.31 -23.65
C THR A 123 10.78 5.01 -22.39
N VAL A 124 11.35 3.80 -22.27
CA VAL A 124 12.25 3.44 -21.17
C VAL A 124 13.63 3.99 -21.48
N CYS A 125 14.17 4.84 -20.61
CA CYS A 125 15.49 5.46 -20.77
C CYS A 125 16.54 4.90 -19.81
N ASN A 126 16.14 4.16 -18.77
CA ASN A 126 17.04 3.44 -17.89
C ASN A 126 16.35 2.23 -17.26
N ILE A 127 17.05 1.11 -17.11
CA ILE A 127 16.54 -0.12 -16.52
C ILE A 127 17.65 -0.88 -15.79
N PHE A 128 17.34 -1.42 -14.62
CA PHE A 128 18.23 -2.31 -13.88
C PHE A 128 17.48 -3.37 -13.07
N GLU A 129 18.12 -4.52 -12.84
CA GLU A 129 17.53 -5.69 -12.17
C GLU A 129 17.71 -5.69 -10.65
N ALA A 130 17.37 -4.58 -9.98
CA ALA A 130 17.42 -4.48 -8.53
C ALA A 130 16.21 -3.70 -7.97
N SER A 131 16.08 -3.68 -6.65
CA SER A 131 15.05 -2.90 -5.97
C SER A 131 15.27 -1.39 -6.16
N ASP A 132 14.19 -0.63 -6.13
CA ASP A 132 14.13 0.84 -6.12
C ASP A 132 14.52 1.43 -4.76
N CYS A 133 15.45 0.81 -4.03
CA CYS A 133 15.94 1.38 -2.78
C CYS A 133 16.69 2.69 -3.06
N LYS A 134 16.72 3.59 -2.07
CA LYS A 134 17.32 4.93 -2.21
C LYS A 134 18.75 4.88 -2.77
N THR A 135 19.57 3.94 -2.30
CA THR A 135 20.95 3.76 -2.76
C THR A 135 21.02 3.40 -4.24
N ASN A 136 20.22 2.43 -4.69
CA ASN A 136 20.19 2.02 -6.10
C ASN A 136 19.66 3.13 -7.02
N LEU A 137 18.62 3.84 -6.58
CA LEU A 137 18.09 5.00 -7.31
C LEU A 137 19.13 6.11 -7.42
N LYS A 138 19.79 6.48 -6.32
CA LYS A 138 20.83 7.53 -6.31
C LYS A 138 21.99 7.16 -7.22
N PHE A 139 22.47 5.91 -7.14
CA PHE A 139 23.55 5.42 -7.98
C PHE A 139 23.17 5.44 -9.47
N SER A 140 22.03 4.84 -9.84
CA SER A 140 21.65 4.69 -11.24
C SER A 140 21.19 6.02 -11.86
N LEU A 141 20.42 6.82 -11.13
CA LEU A 141 19.74 7.97 -11.71
C LEU A 141 20.52 9.29 -11.63
N SER A 142 21.58 9.36 -10.79
CA SER A 142 22.43 10.56 -10.68
C SER A 142 23.01 11.01 -12.02
N ARG A 143 23.27 10.06 -12.94
CA ARG A 143 23.75 10.32 -14.31
C ARG A 143 22.82 11.22 -15.14
N PHE A 144 21.53 11.26 -14.82
CA PHE A 144 20.54 12.06 -15.53
C PHE A 144 20.34 13.45 -14.93
N LYS A 145 21.03 13.80 -13.84
CA LYS A 145 20.81 15.08 -13.16
C LYS A 145 21.10 16.27 -14.07
N SER A 146 22.28 16.30 -14.70
CA SER A 146 22.65 17.36 -15.65
C SER A 146 21.77 17.37 -16.89
N GLU A 147 21.38 16.19 -17.39
CA GLU A 147 20.50 16.05 -18.57
C GLU A 147 19.11 16.63 -18.32
N ILE A 148 18.53 16.37 -17.14
CA ILE A 148 17.23 16.90 -16.74
C ILE A 148 17.30 18.40 -16.50
N ASP A 149 18.35 18.88 -15.84
CA ASP A 149 18.58 20.31 -15.66
C ASP A 149 18.75 21.02 -17.02
N LEU A 150 19.45 20.40 -17.98
CA LEU A 150 19.59 20.93 -19.34
C LEU A 150 18.25 20.94 -20.09
N LEU A 151 17.46 19.87 -20.00
CA LEU A 151 16.12 19.78 -20.60
C LEU A 151 15.20 20.89 -20.06
N GLN A 152 15.17 21.10 -18.74
CA GLN A 152 14.35 22.13 -18.11
C GLN A 152 14.67 23.55 -18.63
N ASN A 153 15.93 23.78 -19.02
CA ASN A 153 16.42 25.08 -19.52
C ASN A 153 16.40 25.19 -21.05
N THR A 154 15.96 24.16 -21.76
CA THR A 154 16.00 24.13 -23.23
C THR A 154 14.78 24.80 -23.85
N ILE A 155 15.02 25.68 -24.82
CA ILE A 155 14.01 26.20 -25.75
C ILE A 155 14.12 25.42 -27.06
N TRP A 156 13.07 24.68 -27.41
CA TRP A 156 12.98 23.93 -28.66
C TRP A 156 11.96 24.57 -29.60
N ARG A 157 12.42 25.09 -30.75
CA ARG A 157 11.58 25.79 -31.75
C ARG A 157 10.65 26.83 -31.12
N GLU A 158 11.24 27.72 -30.33
CA GLU A 158 10.57 28.79 -29.56
C GLU A 158 9.70 28.31 -28.38
N LYS A 159 9.50 27.00 -28.21
CA LYS A 159 8.74 26.42 -27.10
C LYS A 159 9.66 26.07 -25.93
N GLN A 160 9.32 26.51 -24.73
CA GLN A 160 10.04 26.13 -23.52
C GLN A 160 9.76 24.66 -23.17
N ILE A 161 10.79 23.86 -22.93
CA ILE A 161 10.61 22.52 -22.37
C ILE A 161 10.39 22.63 -20.86
N ARG A 162 9.35 21.96 -20.37
CA ARG A 162 9.04 21.85 -18.94
C ARG A 162 8.98 20.38 -18.53
N VAL A 163 9.84 19.98 -17.61
CA VAL A 163 9.91 18.60 -17.12
C VAL A 163 8.98 18.43 -15.94
N PHE A 164 8.24 17.33 -15.92
CA PHE A 164 7.38 16.92 -14.83
C PHE A 164 7.82 15.55 -14.31
N LEU A 165 7.96 15.41 -12.99
CA LEU A 165 8.24 14.11 -12.39
C LEU A 165 6.95 13.32 -12.17
N PHE A 166 6.97 12.01 -12.40
CA PHE A 166 5.86 11.12 -12.06
C PHE A 166 6.35 9.78 -11.53
N GLY A 167 5.45 9.03 -10.91
CA GLY A 167 5.74 7.71 -10.36
C GLY A 167 4.78 7.40 -9.22
N ASP A 168 4.98 6.27 -8.56
CA ASP A 168 4.27 6.02 -7.30
C ASP A 168 4.75 6.96 -6.19
N TYR A 169 4.03 6.96 -5.07
CA TYR A 169 4.33 7.85 -3.95
C TYR A 169 5.71 7.58 -3.33
N LYS A 170 6.10 6.30 -3.26
CA LYS A 170 7.35 5.87 -2.63
C LYS A 170 8.55 6.32 -3.47
N PHE A 171 8.48 6.15 -4.78
CA PHE A 171 9.46 6.64 -5.74
C PHE A 171 9.61 8.16 -5.62
N LEU A 172 8.50 8.91 -5.66
CA LEU A 172 8.56 10.37 -5.53
C LEU A 172 9.19 10.81 -4.20
N CYS A 173 8.83 10.19 -3.07
CA CYS A 173 9.49 10.48 -1.79
C CYS A 173 10.99 10.17 -1.83
N ALA A 174 11.41 9.09 -2.50
CA ALA A 174 12.82 8.76 -2.66
C ALA A 174 13.57 9.82 -3.49
N ILE A 175 12.98 10.28 -4.60
CA ILE A 175 13.56 11.33 -5.45
C ILE A 175 13.74 12.66 -4.70
N TYR A 176 12.81 13.01 -3.82
CA TYR A 176 12.87 14.24 -3.01
C TYR A 176 13.54 14.06 -1.63
N GLY A 177 14.09 12.88 -1.33
CA GLY A 177 14.83 12.63 -0.09
C GLY A 177 13.95 12.52 1.18
N ILE A 178 12.64 12.33 1.02
CA ILE A 178 11.67 12.24 2.12
C ILE A 178 11.57 10.77 2.61
N THR A 179 11.28 10.58 3.89
CA THR A 179 11.11 9.23 4.51
C THR A 179 9.90 8.45 3.99
N GLY A 180 8.87 9.11 3.46
CA GLY A 180 7.66 8.49 2.90
C GLY A 180 6.38 8.71 3.71
N ALA A 181 5.32 8.00 3.32
CA ALA A 181 3.96 8.19 3.85
C ALA A 181 3.77 7.84 5.34
N THR A 182 4.70 7.09 5.94
CA THR A 182 4.62 6.69 7.35
C THR A 182 5.20 7.72 8.31
N GLY A 183 5.87 8.76 7.79
CA GLY A 183 6.48 9.83 8.56
C GLY A 183 5.50 10.73 9.31
N ARG A 184 6.02 11.57 10.23
CA ARG A 184 5.23 12.59 10.93
C ARG A 184 4.65 13.62 9.97
N HIS A 185 5.43 14.02 8.96
CA HIS A 185 5.05 14.95 7.89
C HIS A 185 4.92 14.17 6.58
N PRO A 186 3.79 13.48 6.34
CA PRO A 186 3.72 12.48 5.29
C PRO A 186 3.53 13.08 3.90
N CYS A 187 3.17 14.36 3.75
CA CYS A 187 2.85 14.99 2.46
C CYS A 187 4.11 15.41 1.69
N LEU A 188 4.11 15.15 0.39
CA LEU A 188 5.17 15.58 -0.52
C LEU A 188 5.20 17.09 -0.74
N PHE A 189 4.03 17.75 -0.70
CA PHE A 189 3.89 19.16 -1.10
C PHE A 189 3.93 20.14 0.07
N CYS A 190 3.70 19.69 1.30
CA CYS A 190 3.58 20.58 2.45
C CYS A 190 4.06 19.93 3.76
N ASN A 191 4.18 20.74 4.81
CA ASN A 191 4.65 20.31 6.13
C ASN A 191 3.50 19.89 7.07
N ILE A 192 2.32 19.54 6.55
CA ILE A 192 1.21 19.05 7.37
C ILE A 192 1.64 17.81 8.16
N THR A 193 1.29 17.78 9.45
CA THR A 193 1.53 16.59 10.28
C THR A 193 0.42 15.57 10.10
N ARG A 194 0.71 14.28 10.35
CA ARG A 194 -0.29 13.21 10.34
C ARG A 194 -1.48 13.49 11.27
N GLN A 195 -1.23 14.10 12.43
CA GLN A 195 -2.30 14.55 13.32
C GLN A 195 -3.11 15.70 12.72
N GLY A 196 -2.44 16.64 12.05
CA GLY A 196 -3.08 17.78 11.37
C GLY A 196 -4.01 17.36 10.22
N ILE A 197 -3.75 16.24 9.55
CA ILE A 197 -4.64 15.69 8.50
C ILE A 197 -6.01 15.30 9.07
N SER A 198 -6.06 14.85 10.33
CA SER A 198 -7.30 14.40 10.99
C SER A 198 -8.13 15.54 11.58
N THR A 199 -7.64 16.77 11.54
CA THR A 199 -8.33 17.98 12.01
C THR A 199 -8.75 18.85 10.83
N PRO A 200 -9.74 19.74 10.99
CA PRO A 200 -10.04 20.74 9.96
C PRO A 200 -8.76 21.45 9.52
N ILE A 201 -8.51 21.44 8.21
CA ILE A 201 -7.30 22.00 7.62
C ILE A 201 -7.26 23.49 7.97
N LYS A 202 -6.21 23.91 8.67
CA LYS A 202 -5.93 25.34 8.92
C LYS A 202 -5.37 25.95 7.64
N ASP A 203 -5.72 27.19 7.33
CA ASP A 203 -5.27 27.88 6.10
C ASP A 203 -3.75 28.11 6.01
N ASN A 204 -3.02 28.00 7.13
CA ASN A 204 -1.60 28.35 7.22
C ASN A 204 -0.67 27.13 7.22
N ILE A 205 -0.82 26.19 6.29
CA ILE A 205 0.14 25.08 6.13
C ILE A 205 1.29 25.55 5.24
N GLU A 206 2.51 25.46 5.76
CA GLU A 206 3.71 25.74 5.00
C GLU A 206 3.89 24.74 3.86
N MET A 207 4.08 25.26 2.64
CA MET A 207 4.35 24.49 1.44
C MET A 207 5.84 24.21 1.32
N ARG A 208 6.18 23.02 0.81
CA ARG A 208 7.55 22.64 0.52
C ARG A 208 7.99 23.28 -0.80
N SER A 209 9.22 23.76 -0.80
CA SER A 209 9.99 24.16 -1.98
C SER A 209 11.34 23.43 -2.00
N LEU A 210 12.09 23.51 -3.11
CA LEU A 210 13.42 22.90 -3.19
C LEU A 210 14.37 23.46 -2.12
N GLU A 211 14.27 24.76 -1.85
CA GLU A 211 15.05 25.48 -0.84
C GLU A 211 14.71 25.00 0.57
N THR A 212 13.42 24.82 0.88
CA THR A 212 13.02 24.27 2.19
C THR A 212 13.49 22.83 2.37
N LEU A 213 13.50 22.01 1.31
CA LEU A 213 14.03 20.66 1.37
C LEU A 213 15.53 20.67 1.69
N ASP A 214 16.31 21.56 1.07
CA ASP A 214 17.73 21.73 1.37
C ASP A 214 17.95 22.18 2.81
N SER A 215 17.21 23.18 3.29
CA SER A 215 17.29 23.63 4.68
C SER A 215 16.99 22.50 5.68
N HIS A 216 15.96 21.70 5.40
CA HIS A 216 15.56 20.58 6.27
C HIS A 216 16.58 19.44 6.26
N LEU A 217 17.23 19.21 5.12
CA LEU A 217 18.34 18.26 5.06
C LEU A 217 19.54 18.74 5.88
N GLU A 218 19.89 20.02 5.83
CA GLU A 218 20.96 20.57 6.68
C GLU A 218 20.62 20.46 8.17
N LYS A 219 19.36 20.71 8.56
CA LYS A 219 18.88 20.43 9.93
C LYS A 219 19.09 18.95 10.30
N TYR A 220 18.80 18.03 9.39
CA TYR A 220 18.99 16.59 9.64
C TYR A 220 20.47 16.20 9.78
N LYS A 221 21.35 16.77 8.95
CA LYS A 221 22.81 16.59 9.08
C LYS A 221 23.34 17.13 10.41
N ASN A 222 22.84 18.27 10.88
CA ASN A 222 23.19 18.85 12.18
C ASN A 222 22.77 17.96 13.37
N HIS A 223 21.76 17.11 13.19
CA HIS A 223 21.38 16.05 14.16
C HIS A 223 22.18 14.75 13.97
N GLY A 224 23.34 14.82 13.28
CA GLY A 224 24.21 13.68 13.03
C GLY A 224 23.65 12.66 12.03
N SER A 225 22.68 13.05 11.20
CA SER A 225 22.00 12.14 10.25
C SER A 225 21.39 10.90 10.91
N ASN A 226 20.93 11.03 12.15
CA ASN A 226 20.33 9.94 12.90
C ASN A 226 18.83 9.79 12.57
N PRO A 227 18.38 8.61 12.08
CA PRO A 227 16.99 8.39 11.67
C PRO A 227 15.94 8.71 12.74
N LYS A 228 16.30 8.66 14.03
CA LYS A 228 15.39 9.02 15.14
C LYS A 228 14.94 10.49 15.08
N PHE A 229 15.76 11.38 14.50
CA PHE A 229 15.46 12.80 14.39
C PHE A 229 14.82 13.19 13.06
N ALA A 230 14.57 12.25 12.14
CA ALA A 230 13.94 12.55 10.84
C ALA A 230 12.60 13.30 10.98
N ASN A 231 11.80 12.97 12.00
CA ASN A 231 10.52 13.64 12.25
C ASN A 231 10.67 15.09 12.77
N LEU A 232 11.84 15.48 13.28
CA LEU A 232 12.14 16.86 13.70
C LEU A 232 12.70 17.70 12.54
N CYS A 233 13.02 17.07 11.42
CA CYS A 233 13.56 17.69 10.20
C CYS A 233 12.59 17.54 9.04
N ASP A 234 11.29 17.64 9.34
CA ASP A 234 10.19 17.56 8.37
C ASP A 234 10.30 16.35 7.43
N ASN A 235 10.78 15.23 7.97
CA ASN A 235 10.92 13.96 7.29
C ASN A 235 11.89 13.94 6.10
N VAL A 236 12.74 14.97 5.94
CA VAL A 236 13.80 15.05 4.92
C VAL A 236 15.08 14.42 5.47
N ILE A 237 15.62 13.42 4.78
CA ILE A 237 16.76 12.61 5.26
C ILE A 237 17.85 12.36 4.22
N ASP A 238 17.63 12.77 2.97
CA ASP A 238 18.61 12.66 1.90
C ASP A 238 18.47 13.84 0.94
N GLN A 239 19.46 14.04 0.09
CA GLN A 239 19.44 15.06 -0.95
C GLN A 239 18.45 14.67 -2.05
N ARG A 240 17.70 15.65 -2.58
CA ARG A 240 16.91 15.45 -3.79
C ARG A 240 17.80 15.05 -4.96
N LEU A 241 17.27 14.23 -5.85
CA LEU A 241 18.01 13.71 -7.00
C LEU A 241 18.00 14.68 -8.19
N PHE A 242 16.87 15.33 -8.44
CA PHE A 242 16.65 16.25 -9.57
C PHE A 242 16.19 17.62 -9.08
N ASN A 243 16.52 18.69 -9.82
CA ASN A 243 16.08 20.05 -9.52
C ASN A 243 14.72 20.36 -10.19
N VAL A 244 13.75 19.44 -10.06
CA VAL A 244 12.39 19.65 -10.57
C VAL A 244 11.51 20.18 -9.44
N PRO A 245 10.94 21.39 -9.56
CA PRO A 245 10.04 21.97 -8.57
C PRO A 245 8.85 21.08 -8.19
N LEU A 246 8.34 21.22 -6.96
CA LEU A 246 7.26 20.36 -6.45
C LEU A 246 5.90 20.61 -7.11
N ASP A 247 5.68 21.79 -7.70
CA ASP A 247 4.52 22.08 -8.54
C ASP A 247 4.61 21.42 -9.93
N GLN A 248 5.76 20.82 -10.26
CA GLN A 248 6.01 20.04 -11.48
C GLN A 248 5.97 18.53 -11.21
N ILE A 249 5.17 18.09 -10.24
CA ILE A 249 4.95 16.68 -9.93
C ILE A 249 3.58 16.23 -10.45
N GLY A 250 3.58 15.18 -11.26
CA GLY A 250 2.39 14.45 -11.66
C GLY A 250 1.79 13.71 -10.46
N ILE A 251 0.58 14.13 -10.06
CA ILE A 251 -0.19 13.46 -9.01
C ILE A 251 -0.43 11.99 -9.40
N PRO A 252 -0.12 11.00 -8.54
CA PRO A 252 -0.24 9.58 -8.87
C PRO A 252 -1.71 9.12 -8.80
N ALA A 253 -2.54 9.61 -9.72
CA ALA A 253 -4.00 9.42 -9.73
C ALA A 253 -4.42 7.94 -9.71
N LEU A 254 -3.66 7.08 -10.40
CA LEU A 254 -3.89 5.63 -10.36
C LEU A 254 -3.73 5.07 -8.94
N HIS A 255 -2.63 5.40 -8.25
CA HIS A 255 -2.37 4.92 -6.89
C HIS A 255 -3.33 5.52 -5.86
N ILE A 256 -3.75 6.78 -6.06
CA ILE A 256 -4.81 7.39 -5.24
C ILE A 256 -6.12 6.61 -5.41
N SER A 257 -6.53 6.35 -6.65
CA SER A 257 -7.76 5.59 -6.93
C SER A 257 -7.71 4.18 -6.35
N LEU A 258 -6.57 3.49 -6.49
CA LEU A 258 -6.34 2.17 -5.89
C LEU A 258 -6.44 2.21 -4.37
N GLY A 259 -5.78 3.18 -3.72
CA GLY A 259 -5.78 3.33 -2.26
C GLY A 259 -7.15 3.69 -1.71
N THR A 260 -7.86 4.62 -2.36
CA THR A 260 -9.22 5.04 -1.97
C THR A 260 -10.21 3.88 -2.11
N TYR A 261 -10.18 3.16 -3.24
CA TYR A 261 -11.05 2.01 -3.44
C TYR A 261 -10.78 0.90 -2.41
N LEU A 262 -9.51 0.56 -2.18
CA LEU A 262 -9.12 -0.42 -1.16
C LEU A 262 -9.62 -0.01 0.23
N LYS A 263 -9.51 1.28 0.58
CA LYS A 263 -9.99 1.79 1.87
C LYS A 263 -11.51 1.59 2.04
N PHE A 264 -12.30 1.96 1.04
CA PHE A 264 -13.75 1.78 1.09
C PHE A 264 -14.15 0.30 1.07
N PHE A 265 -13.47 -0.52 0.29
CA PHE A 265 -13.70 -1.95 0.26
C PHE A 265 -13.44 -2.59 1.63
N ASN A 266 -12.33 -2.24 2.29
CA ASN A 266 -12.04 -2.75 3.63
C ASN A 266 -13.10 -2.30 4.65
N MET A 267 -13.60 -1.06 4.55
CA MET A 267 -14.71 -0.59 5.40
C MET A 267 -16.01 -1.38 5.17
N LEU A 268 -16.29 -1.78 3.93
CA LEU A 268 -17.41 -2.66 3.60
C LEU A 268 -17.18 -4.06 4.17
N GLU A 269 -15.97 -4.63 4.03
CA GLU A 269 -15.59 -5.94 4.58
C GLU A 269 -15.75 -5.96 6.12
N ASP A 270 -15.29 -4.90 6.81
CA ASP A 270 -15.45 -4.69 8.26
C ASP A 270 -16.94 -4.61 8.67
N SER A 271 -17.75 -3.92 7.86
CA SER A 271 -19.19 -3.79 8.11
C SER A 271 -19.91 -5.14 7.94
N CYS A 272 -19.58 -5.90 6.90
CA CYS A 272 -20.08 -7.26 6.68
C CYS A 272 -19.68 -8.18 7.84
N HIS A 273 -18.43 -8.13 8.27
CA HIS A 273 -17.96 -8.91 9.41
C HIS A 273 -18.72 -8.59 10.70
N THR A 274 -19.02 -7.32 10.95
CA THR A 274 -19.84 -6.91 12.10
C THR A 274 -21.25 -7.51 12.06
N ILE A 275 -21.83 -7.64 10.86
CA ILE A 275 -23.12 -8.31 10.67
C ILE A 275 -22.98 -9.82 10.88
N ASP A 276 -21.91 -10.44 10.37
CA ASP A 276 -21.64 -11.86 10.58
C ASP A 276 -21.57 -12.20 12.08
N VAL A 277 -20.89 -11.39 12.90
CA VAL A 277 -20.87 -11.57 14.36
C VAL A 277 -22.29 -11.52 14.97
N LYS A 278 -23.14 -10.60 14.51
CA LYS A 278 -24.55 -10.51 14.97
C LYS A 278 -25.38 -11.72 14.54
N ILE A 279 -25.17 -12.21 13.32
CA ILE A 279 -25.81 -13.43 12.82
C ILE A 279 -25.42 -14.60 13.72
N ALA A 280 -24.12 -14.77 14.00
CA ALA A 280 -23.64 -15.84 14.86
C ALA A 280 -24.30 -15.81 16.25
N GLY A 281 -24.38 -14.64 16.87
CA GLY A 281 -25.07 -14.46 18.14
C GLY A 281 -26.56 -14.85 18.07
N ARG A 282 -27.29 -14.43 17.04
CA ARG A 282 -28.70 -14.77 16.87
C ARG A 282 -28.92 -16.26 16.63
N MET A 283 -28.06 -16.88 15.82
CA MET A 283 -28.11 -18.31 15.54
C MET A 283 -27.76 -19.15 16.76
N ALA A 284 -26.83 -18.67 17.59
CA ALA A 284 -26.54 -19.28 18.88
C ALA A 284 -27.77 -19.26 19.79
N VAL A 285 -28.48 -18.13 19.88
CA VAL A 285 -29.72 -18.02 20.67
C VAL A 285 -30.80 -18.99 20.19
N ASN A 286 -30.95 -19.16 18.88
CA ASN A 286 -32.00 -19.99 18.28
C ASN A 286 -31.62 -21.46 18.07
N ASN A 287 -30.41 -21.87 18.50
CA ASN A 287 -29.88 -23.20 18.25
C ASN A 287 -29.83 -23.60 16.76
N GLN A 288 -29.51 -22.64 15.89
CA GLN A 288 -29.43 -22.81 14.43
C GLN A 288 -27.97 -22.81 13.94
N THR A 289 -27.70 -23.51 12.83
CA THR A 289 -26.42 -23.51 12.10
C THR A 289 -26.66 -23.13 10.64
N LEU A 290 -25.61 -22.71 9.93
CA LEU A 290 -25.67 -22.46 8.48
C LEU A 290 -25.16 -23.68 7.71
N GLU A 291 -25.78 -23.95 6.57
CA GLU A 291 -25.26 -24.94 5.62
C GLU A 291 -23.92 -24.45 5.03
N ASP A 292 -23.01 -25.38 4.76
CA ASP A 292 -21.72 -25.14 4.11
C ASP A 292 -20.78 -24.11 4.77
N CYS A 293 -20.97 -23.84 6.07
CA CYS A 293 -20.21 -22.85 6.82
C CYS A 293 -19.53 -23.44 8.06
N GLU A 294 -18.74 -24.51 7.92
CA GLU A 294 -18.17 -25.27 9.06
C GLU A 294 -17.41 -24.41 10.08
N GLU A 295 -16.46 -23.58 9.62
CA GLU A 295 -15.66 -22.72 10.52
C GLU A 295 -16.52 -21.67 11.24
N PHE A 296 -17.55 -21.15 10.56
CA PHE A 296 -18.49 -20.22 11.16
C PHE A 296 -19.41 -20.92 12.17
N ASN A 297 -19.84 -22.15 11.88
CA ASN A 297 -20.64 -22.96 12.79
C ASN A 297 -19.89 -23.31 14.07
N LYS A 298 -18.56 -23.53 14.00
CA LYS A 298 -17.71 -23.66 15.20
C LYS A 298 -17.77 -22.40 16.07
N TYR A 299 -17.76 -21.23 15.44
CA TYR A 299 -17.91 -19.96 16.16
C TYR A 299 -19.32 -19.80 16.75
N ILE A 300 -20.39 -20.18 16.03
CA ILE A 300 -21.76 -20.19 16.56
C ILE A 300 -21.87 -21.10 17.79
N GLU A 301 -21.31 -22.31 17.74
CA GLU A 301 -21.35 -23.25 18.85
C GLU A 301 -20.60 -22.70 20.07
N LYS A 302 -19.46 -22.07 19.85
CA LYS A 302 -18.73 -21.38 20.92
C LYS A 302 -19.56 -20.27 21.56
N GLN A 303 -20.27 -19.46 20.76
CA GLN A 303 -21.19 -18.44 21.26
C GLN A 303 -22.32 -19.05 22.12
N ARG A 304 -22.80 -20.26 21.77
CA ARG A 304 -23.77 -20.99 22.61
C ARG A 304 -23.18 -21.40 23.95
N GLN A 305 -21.98 -21.95 23.95
CA GLN A 305 -21.28 -22.36 25.18
C GLN A 305 -21.07 -21.16 26.12
N ILE A 306 -20.62 -20.02 25.57
CA ILE A 306 -20.48 -18.75 26.31
C ILE A 306 -21.82 -18.35 26.95
N LYS A 307 -22.92 -18.39 26.18
CA LYS A 307 -24.25 -18.05 26.70
C LYS A 307 -24.71 -19.02 27.80
N GLN A 308 -24.46 -20.32 27.64
CA GLN A 308 -24.81 -21.33 28.65
C GLN A 308 -24.03 -21.10 29.96
N LEU A 309 -22.74 -20.78 29.86
CA LEU A 309 -21.92 -20.43 31.02
C LEU A 309 -22.47 -19.18 31.73
N GLN A 310 -22.84 -18.14 30.98
CA GLN A 310 -23.45 -16.93 31.55
C GLN A 310 -24.76 -17.23 32.30
N ILE A 311 -25.64 -18.05 31.72
CA ILE A 311 -26.89 -18.48 32.37
C ILE A 311 -26.58 -19.27 33.65
N SER A 312 -25.62 -20.19 33.61
CA SER A 312 -25.22 -20.98 34.78
C SER A 312 -24.62 -20.13 35.90
N ILE A 313 -23.82 -19.11 35.55
CA ILE A 313 -23.27 -18.15 36.52
C ILE A 313 -24.41 -17.37 37.18
N GLN A 314 -25.37 -16.88 36.38
CA GLN A 314 -26.52 -16.13 36.91
C GLN A 314 -27.41 -16.98 37.82
N ASP A 315 -27.62 -18.26 37.50
CA ASP A 315 -28.36 -19.21 38.34
C ASP A 315 -27.64 -19.46 39.67
N LEU A 316 -26.32 -19.64 39.65
CA LEU A 316 -25.51 -19.78 40.86
C LEU A 316 -25.57 -18.51 41.72
N GLU A 317 -25.48 -17.32 41.12
CA GLU A 317 -25.66 -16.05 41.83
C GLU A 317 -27.02 -15.94 42.52
N ASN A 318 -28.09 -16.31 41.82
CA ASN A 318 -29.44 -16.29 42.39
C ASN A 318 -29.58 -17.29 43.54
N LYS A 319 -29.00 -18.50 43.40
CA LYS A 319 -29.01 -19.51 44.47
C LYS A 319 -28.25 -19.05 45.70
N THR A 320 -27.05 -18.48 45.52
CA THR A 320 -26.28 -17.90 46.62
C THR A 320 -27.09 -16.82 47.32
N ARG A 321 -27.68 -15.87 46.57
CA ARG A 321 -28.52 -14.81 47.14
C ARG A 321 -29.68 -15.34 47.97
N ILE A 322 -30.45 -16.30 47.45
CA ILE A 322 -31.61 -16.87 48.16
C ILE A 322 -31.17 -17.54 49.48
N ILE A 323 -30.05 -18.26 49.48
CA ILE A 323 -29.55 -18.92 50.70
C ILE A 323 -29.03 -17.88 51.70
N THR A 324 -28.35 -16.84 51.25
CA THR A 324 -27.90 -15.74 52.11
C THR A 324 -29.08 -15.01 52.74
N GLU A 325 -30.12 -14.68 51.98
CA GLU A 325 -31.35 -14.07 52.51
C GLU A 325 -32.06 -14.98 53.54
N ALA A 326 -32.07 -16.30 53.29
CA ALA A 326 -32.60 -17.26 54.25
C ALA A 326 -31.77 -17.34 55.54
N LEU A 327 -30.44 -17.36 55.43
CA LEU A 327 -29.50 -17.31 56.56
C LEU A 327 -29.76 -16.06 57.42
N GLU A 328 -29.80 -14.89 56.80
CA GLU A 328 -30.08 -13.61 57.49
C GLU A 328 -31.43 -13.64 58.21
N THR A 329 -32.47 -14.16 57.54
CA THR A 329 -33.82 -14.29 58.13
C THR A 329 -33.83 -15.20 59.36
N HIS A 330 -33.11 -16.33 59.29
CA HIS A 330 -33.01 -17.27 60.40
C HIS A 330 -32.25 -16.69 61.60
N ILE A 331 -31.15 -15.97 61.35
CA ILE A 331 -30.36 -15.28 62.39
C ILE A 331 -31.21 -14.20 63.05
N LEU A 332 -31.92 -13.37 62.28
CA LEU A 332 -32.80 -12.33 62.81
C LEU A 332 -33.93 -12.90 63.69
N SER A 333 -34.45 -14.07 63.31
CA SER A 333 -35.54 -14.73 64.04
C SER A 333 -35.04 -15.46 65.30
N ASN A 334 -33.77 -15.88 65.35
CA ASN A 334 -33.20 -16.67 66.46
C ASN A 334 -31.72 -16.28 66.73
N PRO A 335 -31.45 -15.08 67.28
CA PRO A 335 -30.09 -14.56 67.41
C PRO A 335 -29.18 -15.45 68.28
N GLU A 336 -29.74 -16.11 69.29
CA GLU A 336 -28.96 -16.93 70.23
C GLU A 336 -28.44 -18.24 69.62
N ASN A 337 -28.96 -18.62 68.44
CA ASN A 337 -28.56 -19.82 67.69
C ASN A 337 -27.69 -19.49 66.45
N GLU A 338 -27.16 -18.26 66.34
CA GLU A 338 -26.44 -17.79 65.16
C GLU A 338 -25.33 -18.75 64.70
N GLU A 339 -24.51 -19.26 65.63
CA GLU A 339 -23.39 -20.15 65.32
C GLU A 339 -23.87 -21.48 64.69
N TYR A 340 -24.94 -22.06 65.23
CA TYR A 340 -25.55 -23.26 64.67
C TYR A 340 -26.18 -22.99 63.28
N ILE A 341 -26.86 -21.86 63.12
CA ILE A 341 -27.49 -21.48 61.84
C ILE A 341 -26.41 -21.29 60.77
N LYS A 342 -25.30 -20.61 61.09
CA LYS A 342 -24.16 -20.46 60.18
C LYS A 342 -23.58 -21.80 59.74
N LEU A 343 -23.37 -22.74 60.68
CA LEU A 343 -22.88 -24.09 60.38
C LEU A 343 -23.75 -24.87 59.37
N VAL A 344 -25.06 -24.58 59.31
CA VAL A 344 -25.99 -25.23 58.40
C VAL A 344 -26.01 -24.58 57.01
N PHE A 345 -25.92 -23.26 56.92
CA PHE A 345 -26.11 -22.51 55.68
C PHE A 345 -24.79 -22.14 54.96
N GLU A 346 -23.74 -21.78 55.69
CA GLU A 346 -22.45 -21.37 55.13
C GLU A 346 -21.81 -22.40 54.19
N PRO A 347 -21.83 -23.73 54.48
CA PRO A 347 -21.27 -24.72 53.57
C PRO A 347 -21.93 -24.70 52.17
N ARG A 348 -23.22 -24.39 52.09
CA ARG A 348 -23.94 -24.29 50.79
C ARG A 348 -23.59 -23.02 50.04
N ILE A 349 -23.41 -21.90 50.76
CA ILE A 349 -22.97 -20.63 50.19
C ILE A 349 -21.58 -20.81 49.58
N ILE A 350 -20.63 -21.35 50.36
CA ILE A 350 -19.25 -21.61 49.92
C ILE A 350 -19.25 -22.50 48.66
N HIS A 351 -20.00 -23.61 48.67
CA HIS A 351 -20.09 -24.51 47.51
C HIS A 351 -20.60 -23.83 46.23
N PHE A 352 -21.61 -22.95 46.33
CA PHE A 352 -22.10 -22.22 45.16
C PHE A 352 -21.14 -21.12 44.70
N GLU A 353 -20.45 -20.46 45.63
CA GLU A 353 -19.42 -19.48 45.29
C GLU A 353 -18.20 -20.11 44.61
N GLU A 354 -17.75 -21.28 45.06
CA GLU A 354 -16.65 -22.03 44.44
C GLU A 354 -17.03 -22.45 43.01
N LYS A 355 -18.21 -23.05 42.81
CA LYS A 355 -18.70 -23.39 41.47
C LYS A 355 -18.86 -22.17 40.56
N LYS A 356 -19.27 -21.03 41.11
CA LYS A 356 -19.37 -19.77 40.37
C LYS A 356 -17.98 -19.33 39.90
N LYS A 357 -16.97 -19.36 40.78
CA LYS A 357 -15.57 -19.02 40.44
C LYS A 357 -15.03 -19.91 39.33
N GLU A 358 -15.26 -21.22 39.39
CA GLU A 358 -14.87 -22.16 38.32
C GLU A 358 -15.48 -21.76 36.97
N LYS A 359 -16.79 -21.46 36.95
CA LYS A 359 -17.51 -21.08 35.73
C LYS A 359 -17.10 -19.73 35.18
N ILE A 360 -16.75 -18.76 36.04
CA ILE A 360 -16.18 -17.48 35.63
C ILE A 360 -14.83 -17.69 34.95
N SER A 361 -13.95 -18.51 35.53
CA SER A 361 -12.65 -18.83 34.93
C SER A 361 -12.80 -19.50 33.56
N GLU A 362 -13.73 -20.45 33.42
CA GLU A 362 -14.06 -21.07 32.14
C GLU A 362 -14.54 -20.04 31.09
N LEU A 363 -15.40 -19.11 31.51
CA LEU A 363 -15.92 -18.03 30.65
C LEU A 363 -14.81 -17.08 30.20
N GLU A 364 -13.86 -16.73 31.06
CA GLU A 364 -12.72 -15.87 30.74
C GLU A 364 -11.83 -16.51 29.67
N ILE A 365 -11.47 -17.79 29.83
CA ILE A 365 -10.69 -18.56 28.85
C ILE A 365 -11.41 -18.60 27.48
N MET A 366 -12.73 -18.81 27.49
CA MET A 366 -13.50 -18.83 26.25
C MET A 366 -13.53 -17.47 25.55
N LYS A 367 -13.64 -16.38 26.31
CA LYS A 367 -13.65 -15.00 25.79
C LYS A 367 -12.32 -14.57 25.18
N GLU A 368 -11.19 -15.00 25.74
CA GLU A 368 -9.85 -14.72 25.19
C GLU A 368 -9.67 -15.26 23.77
N THR A 369 -10.39 -16.32 23.45
CA THR A 369 -10.34 -16.98 22.15
C THR A 369 -11.60 -16.68 21.31
N ASP A 370 -12.47 -15.76 21.75
CA ASP A 370 -13.77 -15.46 21.15
C ASP A 370 -13.68 -14.53 19.93
N HIS A 371 -12.97 -15.01 18.91
CA HIS A 371 -12.74 -14.27 17.69
C HIS A 371 -12.98 -15.16 16.48
N VAL A 372 -13.81 -14.68 15.55
CA VAL A 372 -13.96 -15.27 14.23
C VAL A 372 -13.11 -14.50 13.23
N LYS A 373 -12.31 -15.19 12.44
CA LYS A 373 -11.57 -14.53 11.35
C LYS A 373 -12.58 -13.99 10.34
N MET A 374 -12.34 -12.80 9.81
CA MET A 374 -13.22 -12.19 8.80
C MET A 374 -13.51 -13.13 7.63
N SER A 375 -12.50 -13.90 7.19
CA SER A 375 -12.60 -14.87 6.09
C SER A 375 -13.49 -16.09 6.36
N PHE A 376 -14.07 -16.22 7.55
CA PHE A 376 -15.01 -17.29 7.86
C PHE A 376 -16.45 -16.80 7.96
N GLY A 377 -16.69 -15.49 7.89
CA GLY A 377 -18.03 -14.92 7.88
C GLY A 377 -18.74 -15.17 6.54
N PRO A 378 -20.01 -15.59 6.54
CA PRO A 378 -20.74 -15.89 5.31
C PRO A 378 -20.90 -14.66 4.40
N LEU A 379 -21.10 -13.46 4.97
CA LEU A 379 -21.21 -12.24 4.16
C LEU A 379 -19.86 -11.83 3.57
N VAL A 380 -18.78 -11.89 4.36
CA VAL A 380 -17.43 -11.59 3.85
C VAL A 380 -17.02 -12.55 2.73
N ASN A 381 -17.33 -13.84 2.86
CA ASN A 381 -17.08 -14.82 1.80
C ASN A 381 -17.89 -14.50 0.53
N LYS A 382 -19.13 -14.07 0.69
CA LYS A 382 -19.97 -13.67 -0.46
C LYS A 382 -19.42 -12.45 -1.20
N LEU A 383 -18.71 -11.54 -0.51
CA LEU A 383 -18.05 -10.41 -1.19
C LEU A 383 -17.03 -10.88 -2.23
N ASP A 384 -16.24 -11.92 -1.92
CA ASP A 384 -15.27 -12.47 -2.87
C ASP A 384 -15.97 -13.12 -4.07
N GLU A 385 -17.11 -13.78 -3.87
CA GLU A 385 -17.93 -14.29 -4.96
C GLU A 385 -18.47 -13.18 -5.86
N VAL A 386 -18.98 -12.09 -5.27
CA VAL A 386 -19.46 -10.92 -6.02
C VAL A 386 -18.33 -10.30 -6.83
N LEU A 387 -17.13 -10.16 -6.25
CA LEU A 387 -15.95 -9.68 -6.98
C LEU A 387 -15.62 -10.61 -8.16
N ASN A 388 -15.67 -11.93 -7.95
CA ASN A 388 -15.42 -12.91 -9.01
C ASN A 388 -16.47 -12.83 -10.14
N LEU A 389 -17.76 -12.66 -9.82
CA LEU A 389 -18.82 -12.44 -10.81
C LEU A 389 -18.58 -11.16 -11.63
N LEU A 390 -18.05 -10.14 -10.98
CA LEU A 390 -17.62 -8.90 -11.63
C LEU A 390 -16.26 -9.04 -12.31
N GLY A 391 -15.69 -10.24 -12.41
CA GLY A 391 -14.39 -10.50 -13.05
C GLY A 391 -13.25 -9.73 -12.40
N VAL A 392 -13.34 -9.48 -11.08
CA VAL A 392 -12.33 -8.81 -10.27
C VAL A 392 -11.69 -9.82 -9.34
N GLN A 393 -10.38 -10.01 -9.48
CA GLN A 393 -9.60 -10.87 -8.58
C GLN A 393 -8.67 -10.02 -7.70
N ARG A 394 -8.69 -10.28 -6.39
CA ARG A 394 -7.76 -9.66 -5.43
C ARG A 394 -6.41 -10.38 -5.46
N GLN A 395 -5.29 -9.65 -5.43
CA GLN A 395 -3.97 -10.27 -5.43
C GLN A 395 -3.65 -10.89 -4.06
N ALA A 396 -3.57 -12.23 -3.99
CA ALA A 396 -3.40 -12.96 -2.73
C ALA A 396 -2.10 -12.60 -1.96
N TYR A 397 -1.00 -12.31 -2.65
CA TYR A 397 0.33 -12.14 -2.05
C TYR A 397 0.69 -10.69 -1.70
N HIS A 398 -0.15 -9.72 -2.05
CA HIS A 398 0.08 -8.29 -1.79
C HIS A 398 -1.04 -7.67 -0.95
N GLY A 399 -1.44 -8.34 0.12
CA GLY A 399 -2.45 -7.83 1.05
C GLY A 399 -3.84 -7.70 0.43
N LYS A 400 -4.22 -8.61 -0.49
CA LYS A 400 -5.49 -8.57 -1.23
C LYS A 400 -5.70 -7.28 -2.03
N SER A 401 -4.63 -6.72 -2.60
CA SER A 401 -4.68 -5.49 -3.38
C SER A 401 -5.48 -5.62 -4.69
N PHE A 402 -6.05 -4.50 -5.14
CA PHE A 402 -6.70 -4.37 -6.44
C PHE A 402 -5.70 -3.91 -7.51
N VAL A 403 -5.93 -4.30 -8.76
CA VAL A 403 -5.17 -3.81 -9.92
C VAL A 403 -5.95 -2.66 -10.59
N GLY A 404 -5.27 -1.73 -11.26
CA GLY A 404 -5.88 -0.56 -11.88
C GLY A 404 -7.09 -0.86 -12.78
N ASN A 405 -7.03 -1.95 -13.56
CA ASN A 405 -8.15 -2.37 -14.40
C ASN A 405 -9.39 -2.80 -13.59
N HIS A 406 -9.18 -3.43 -12.42
CA HIS A 406 -10.27 -3.83 -11.54
C HIS A 406 -10.95 -2.61 -10.93
N VAL A 407 -10.17 -1.65 -10.43
CA VAL A 407 -10.74 -0.41 -9.87
C VAL A 407 -11.50 0.39 -10.92
N ASN A 408 -10.96 0.50 -12.13
CA ASN A 408 -11.67 1.14 -13.24
C ASN A 408 -12.97 0.41 -13.63
N LYS A 409 -13.04 -0.92 -13.48
CA LYS A 409 -14.25 -1.69 -13.72
C LYS A 409 -15.30 -1.48 -12.62
N MET A 410 -14.86 -1.33 -11.36
CA MET A 410 -15.74 -1.17 -10.21
C MET A 410 -16.26 0.26 -10.01
N LEU A 411 -15.58 1.25 -10.58
CA LEU A 411 -15.99 2.67 -10.54
C LEU A 411 -16.78 3.12 -11.78
N LYS A 412 -17.01 2.23 -12.73
CA LYS A 412 -17.92 2.42 -13.86
C LYS A 412 -19.26 1.79 -13.55
#